data_AF-A0A923C0H0-F1
#
_entry.id   AF-A0A923C0H0-F1
#
_cell.length_a   1.000
_cell.length_b   1.000
_cell.length_c   1.000
_cell.angle_alpha   90.00
_cell.angle_beta   90.00
_cell.angle_gamma   90.00
#
_symmetry.space_group_name_H-M   'P 1'
#
loop_
_entity.id
_entity.type
_entity.pdbx_description
1 polymer ?
#
loop_
_entity_poly.entity_id
_entity_poly.type
_entity_poly.pdbx_seq_one_letter_code
_entity_poly.pdbx_strand_id
1 'polypeptide(L)'
;MARALPRLNVAEGLGRRRPVSNLKSQSVVGEALMASQEYHRGEMDIHGQKATWDGFITGSTWGSLITIMVVGYATLAIAIGLNWVVALGLMAILGFGAGLFLNLGGRWMATVVVMIGLALVVQAFIWLFGVLL
;
A
#
# COMPACT_ATOMS: atom_id res chain seq x y z
N MET A 1 -27.34 33.68 -36.67
CA MET A 1 -27.63 32.78 -35.53
C MET A 1 -26.87 33.29 -34.31
N ALA A 2 -27.55 34.01 -33.41
CA ALA A 2 -26.96 34.53 -32.18
C ALA A 2 -27.63 33.83 -30.99
N ARG A 3 -26.87 33.00 -30.27
CA ARG A 3 -27.32 32.27 -29.07
C ARG A 3 -27.24 33.23 -27.87
N ALA A 4 -28.38 33.60 -27.31
CA ALA A 4 -28.48 34.44 -26.13
C ALA A 4 -27.88 33.73 -24.90
N LEU A 5 -26.99 34.40 -24.18
CA LEU A 5 -26.45 33.94 -22.91
C LEU A 5 -27.49 34.12 -21.78
N PRO A 6 -27.67 33.12 -20.89
CA PRO A 6 -28.53 33.26 -19.73
C PRO A 6 -27.93 34.26 -18.72
N ARG A 7 -28.78 35.17 -18.23
CA ARG A 7 -28.42 36.21 -17.26
C ARG A 7 -28.15 35.58 -15.88
N LEU A 8 -26.95 35.79 -15.35
CA LEU A 8 -26.64 35.54 -13.94
C LEU A 8 -27.50 36.48 -13.08
N ASN A 9 -28.45 35.92 -12.32
CA ASN A 9 -29.17 36.65 -11.29
C ASN A 9 -28.23 36.85 -10.08
N VAL A 10 -27.55 37.99 -10.04
CA VAL A 10 -26.61 38.38 -8.96
C VAL A 10 -27.34 38.77 -7.65
N ALA A 11 -28.67 38.60 -7.59
CA ALA A 11 -29.50 38.96 -6.43
C ALA A 11 -29.69 37.84 -5.39
N GLU A 12 -29.06 36.67 -5.55
CA GLU A 12 -29.16 35.55 -4.59
C GLU A 12 -27.99 35.50 -3.59
N GLY A 13 -27.33 36.65 -3.36
CA GLY A 13 -26.14 36.77 -2.52
C GLY A 13 -26.32 37.56 -1.23
N LEU A 14 -27.52 38.06 -0.90
CA LEU A 14 -27.70 38.95 0.25
C LEU A 14 -28.93 38.59 1.09
N GLY A 15 -28.67 38.13 2.31
CA GLY A 15 -29.57 38.43 3.43
C GLY A 15 -30.42 37.28 3.96
N ARG A 16 -29.79 36.21 4.47
CA ARG A 16 -30.37 35.48 5.60
C ARG A 16 -29.39 35.55 6.77
N ARG A 17 -29.34 36.71 7.43
CA ARG A 17 -28.68 36.82 8.74
C ARG A 17 -29.44 35.90 9.68
N ARG A 18 -28.88 34.73 9.97
CA ARG A 18 -29.39 33.86 11.04
C ARG A 18 -29.36 34.71 12.33
N PRO A 19 -30.44 34.74 13.12
CA PRO A 19 -30.45 35.49 14.36
C PRO A 19 -29.28 35.02 15.23
N VAL A 20 -28.39 35.95 15.60
CA VAL A 20 -27.12 35.67 16.28
C VAL A 20 -27.33 34.98 17.66
N SER A 21 -28.54 35.12 18.21
CA SER A 21 -28.98 34.41 19.42
C SER A 21 -28.97 32.88 19.26
N ASN A 22 -29.29 32.36 18.06
CA ASN A 22 -29.30 30.93 17.78
C ASN A 22 -27.88 30.39 17.49
N LEU A 23 -26.95 31.24 17.03
CA LEU A 23 -25.55 30.86 16.84
C LEU A 23 -24.86 30.60 18.19
N LYS A 24 -25.12 31.44 19.20
CA LYS A 24 -24.56 31.25 20.54
C LYS A 24 -25.17 30.03 21.25
N SER A 25 -26.46 29.76 21.03
CA SER A 25 -27.11 28.54 21.53
C SER A 25 -26.56 27.29 20.84
N GLN A 26 -26.38 27.31 19.51
CA GLN A 26 -25.78 26.19 18.79
C GLN A 26 -24.29 26.00 19.10
N SER A 27 -23.53 27.07 19.34
CA SER A 27 -22.14 26.96 19.76
C SER A 27 -22.04 26.40 21.18
N VAL A 28 -22.86 26.87 22.12
CA VAL A 28 -22.90 26.34 23.49
C VAL A 28 -23.38 24.89 23.52
N VAL A 29 -24.35 24.53 22.68
CA VAL A 29 -24.81 23.13 22.54
C VAL A 29 -23.75 22.27 21.84
N GLY A 30 -23.04 22.80 20.84
CA GLY A 30 -21.93 22.13 20.19
C GLY A 30 -20.72 21.96 21.12
N GLU A 31 -20.38 22.97 21.90
CA GLU A 31 -19.38 22.96 22.97
C GLU A 31 -19.78 21.98 24.08
N ALA A 32 -21.05 21.96 24.48
CA ALA A 32 -21.58 21.01 25.45
C ALA A 32 -21.63 19.57 24.91
N LEU A 33 -21.90 19.37 23.61
CA LEU A 33 -21.80 18.06 22.95
C LEU A 33 -20.35 17.58 22.89
N MET A 34 -19.42 18.46 22.51
CA MET A 34 -17.98 18.17 22.49
C MET A 34 -17.43 17.93 23.91
N ALA A 35 -17.96 18.62 24.92
CA ALA A 35 -17.61 18.44 26.33
C ALA A 35 -18.30 17.24 26.99
N SER A 36 -19.44 16.75 26.45
CA SER A 36 -20.16 15.57 26.95
C SER A 36 -19.80 14.29 26.21
N GLN A 37 -18.96 14.34 25.18
CA GLN A 37 -18.18 13.18 24.72
C GLN A 37 -17.11 12.89 25.78
N GLU A 38 -17.52 12.40 26.94
CA GLU A 38 -16.63 11.91 27.98
C GLU A 38 -15.83 10.76 27.36
N TYR A 39 -14.56 11.02 27.04
CA TYR A 39 -13.67 10.01 26.51
C TYR A 39 -13.47 8.92 27.56
N HIS A 40 -14.11 7.77 27.36
CA HIS A 40 -13.89 6.61 28.23
C HIS A 40 -12.59 5.95 27.80
N ARG A 41 -11.58 6.01 28.66
CA ARG A 41 -10.27 5.42 28.39
C ARG A 41 -10.43 3.95 28.00
N GLY A 42 -10.10 3.62 26.75
CA GLY A 42 -10.20 2.27 26.20
C GLY A 42 -11.36 2.06 25.22
N GLU A 43 -12.30 3.00 25.11
CA GLU A 43 -13.41 2.94 24.14
C GLU A 43 -13.17 3.76 22.87
N MET A 44 -11.95 4.24 22.68
CA MET A 44 -11.55 4.90 21.42
C MET A 44 -11.66 3.89 20.27
N ASP A 45 -12.31 4.28 19.18
CA ASP A 45 -12.27 3.50 17.94
C ASP A 45 -10.82 3.39 17.45
N ILE A 46 -10.32 2.15 17.42
CA ILE A 46 -8.96 1.82 17.00
C ILE A 46 -8.90 1.12 15.64
N HIS A 47 -9.98 1.18 14.85
CA HIS A 47 -10.05 0.48 13.56
C HIS A 47 -8.91 0.90 12.61
N GLY A 48 -8.62 2.20 12.52
CA GLY A 48 -7.54 2.72 11.68
C GLY A 48 -6.14 2.26 12.13
N GLN A 49 -5.88 2.23 13.44
CA GLN A 49 -4.62 1.78 14.01
C GLN A 49 -4.42 0.27 13.80
N LYS A 50 -5.47 -0.53 13.98
CA LYS A 50 -5.45 -1.97 13.68
C LYS A 50 -5.16 -2.23 12.20
N ALA A 51 -5.89 -1.58 11.30
CA ALA A 51 -5.68 -1.74 9.86
C ALA A 51 -4.26 -1.33 9.42
N THR A 52 -3.71 -0.27 10.02
CA THR A 52 -2.34 0.18 9.76
C THR A 52 -1.32 -0.85 10.24
N TRP A 53 -1.50 -1.39 11.44
CA TRP A 53 -0.63 -2.43 12.00
C TRP A 53 -0.66 -3.71 11.16
N ASP A 54 -1.85 -4.18 10.79
CA ASP A 54 -2.02 -5.37 9.97
C ASP A 54 -1.37 -5.19 8.59
N GLY A 55 -1.53 -3.99 8.00
CA GLY A 55 -0.85 -3.60 6.76
C GLY A 55 0.67 -3.60 6.90
N PHE A 56 1.20 -3.05 7.99
CA PHE A 56 2.64 -3.03 8.27
C PHE A 56 3.22 -4.44 8.41
N ILE A 57 2.55 -5.33 9.16
CA ILE A 57 3.01 -6.71 9.34
C ILE A 57 2.95 -7.48 8.02
N THR A 58 1.87 -7.30 7.25
CA THR A 58 1.75 -7.93 5.93
C THR A 58 2.86 -7.45 4.98
N GLY A 59 3.07 -6.14 4.92
CA GLY A 59 4.09 -5.51 4.07
C GLY A 59 5.52 -5.90 4.46
N SER A 60 5.84 -5.93 5.76
CA SER A 60 7.16 -6.33 6.24
C SER A 60 7.44 -7.83 6.04
N THR A 61 6.43 -8.69 6.21
CA THR A 61 6.53 -10.11 5.86
C THR A 61 6.83 -10.30 4.37
N TRP A 62 6.10 -9.61 3.49
CA TRP A 62 6.37 -9.64 2.05
C TRP A 62 7.77 -9.12 1.71
N GLY A 63 8.13 -7.94 2.24
CA GLY A 63 9.40 -7.30 1.96
C GLY A 63 10.58 -8.16 2.40
N SER A 64 10.54 -8.70 3.63
CA SER A 64 11.60 -9.55 4.17
C SER A 64 11.81 -10.84 3.35
N LEU A 65 10.74 -11.52 2.94
CA LEU A 65 10.85 -12.72 2.11
C LEU A 65 11.46 -12.42 0.75
N ILE A 66 11.06 -11.32 0.10
CA ILE A 66 11.66 -10.87 -1.16
C ILE A 66 13.13 -10.56 -0.96
N THR A 67 13.50 -9.86 0.11
CA THR A 67 14.90 -9.56 0.44
C THR A 67 15.71 -10.85 0.61
N ILE A 68 15.19 -11.83 1.34
CA ILE A 68 15.85 -13.14 1.52
C ILE A 68 16.07 -13.81 0.17
N MET A 69 15.07 -13.82 -0.72
CA MET A 69 15.20 -14.44 -2.03
C MET A 69 16.23 -13.73 -2.91
N VAL A 70 16.21 -12.39 -2.95
CA VAL A 70 17.14 -11.59 -3.78
C VAL A 70 18.57 -11.74 -3.28
N VAL A 71 18.79 -11.53 -1.99
CA VAL A 71 20.12 -11.65 -1.37
C VAL A 71 20.60 -13.09 -1.44
N GLY A 72 19.75 -14.06 -1.11
CA GLY A 72 20.07 -15.48 -1.18
C GLY A 72 20.46 -15.92 -2.59
N TYR A 73 19.72 -15.47 -3.61
CA TYR A 73 20.08 -15.73 -5.01
C TYR A 73 21.45 -15.14 -5.35
N ALA A 74 21.69 -13.88 -5.02
CA ALA A 74 22.98 -13.23 -5.28
C ALA A 74 24.14 -13.93 -4.55
N THR A 75 23.93 -14.35 -3.30
CA THR A 75 24.94 -15.10 -2.53
C THR A 75 25.24 -16.45 -3.20
N LEU A 76 24.22 -17.22 -3.58
CA LEU A 76 24.43 -18.53 -4.20
C LEU A 76 25.06 -18.42 -5.59
N ALA A 77 24.49 -17.60 -6.47
CA ALA A 77 24.89 -17.52 -7.86
C ALA A 77 26.20 -16.76 -8.07
N ILE A 78 26.43 -15.68 -7.32
CA ILE A 78 27.56 -14.77 -7.54
C ILE A 78 28.67 -15.03 -6.53
N ALA A 79 28.38 -14.99 -5.23
CA ALA A 79 29.42 -15.06 -4.20
C ALA A 79 30.00 -16.47 -4.05
N ILE A 80 29.14 -17.50 -4.12
CA ILE A 80 29.56 -18.91 -4.04
C ILE A 80 29.89 -19.49 -5.42
N GLY A 81 29.35 -18.91 -6.49
CA GLY A 81 29.55 -19.39 -7.86
C GLY A 81 28.73 -20.64 -8.21
N LEU A 82 27.63 -20.90 -7.50
CA LEU A 82 26.69 -21.95 -7.87
C LEU A 82 26.08 -21.65 -9.24
N ASN A 83 25.79 -22.68 -10.04
CA ASN A 83 25.09 -22.49 -11.30
C ASN A 83 23.79 -21.69 -11.08
N TRP A 84 23.61 -20.62 -11.87
CA TRP A 84 22.53 -19.65 -11.70
C TRP A 84 21.13 -20.29 -11.79
N VAL A 85 20.94 -21.33 -12.62
CA VAL A 85 19.66 -22.06 -12.72
C VAL A 85 19.38 -22.82 -11.44
N VAL A 86 20.40 -23.46 -10.86
CA VAL A 86 20.26 -24.20 -9.60
C VAL A 86 19.94 -23.23 -8.46
N ALA A 87 20.65 -22.10 -8.37
CA ALA A 87 20.35 -21.05 -7.40
C ALA A 87 18.92 -20.52 -7.55
N LEU A 88 18.47 -20.29 -8.78
CA LEU A 88 17.12 -19.84 -9.08
C LEU A 88 16.08 -20.89 -8.68
N GLY A 89 16.33 -22.17 -8.97
CA GLY A 89 15.47 -23.28 -8.57
C GLY A 89 15.32 -23.39 -7.04
N LEU A 90 16.43 -23.26 -6.30
CA LEU A 90 16.41 -23.27 -4.83
C LEU A 90 15.63 -22.08 -4.27
N MET A 91 15.83 -20.87 -4.80
CA MET A 91 15.09 -19.69 -4.35
C MET A 91 13.61 -19.72 -4.77
N ALA A 92 13.29 -20.33 -5.91
CA ALA A 92 11.91 -20.57 -6.30
C ALA A 92 11.21 -21.53 -5.33
N ILE A 93 11.85 -22.66 -5.00
CA ILE A 93 11.32 -23.62 -4.00
C ILE A 93 11.14 -22.93 -2.66
N LEU A 94 12.10 -22.12 -2.22
CA LEU A 94 11.99 -21.35 -0.98
C LEU A 94 10.82 -20.36 -1.03
N GLY A 95 10.68 -19.60 -2.12
CA GLY A 95 9.62 -18.61 -2.27
C GLY A 95 8.22 -19.22 -2.30
N PHE A 96 8.02 -20.28 -3.09
CA PHE A 96 6.75 -21.02 -3.11
C PHE A 96 6.48 -21.72 -1.78
N GLY A 97 7.50 -22.39 -1.21
CA GLY A 97 7.41 -23.09 0.06
C GLY A 97 7.04 -22.16 1.22
N ALA A 98 7.70 -21.01 1.32
CA ALA A 98 7.37 -19.98 2.31
C ALA A 98 5.96 -19.42 2.10
N GLY A 99 5.55 -19.21 0.85
CA GLY A 99 4.21 -18.77 0.51
C GLY A 99 3.10 -19.71 0.96
N LEU A 100 3.33 -21.02 0.78
CA LEU A 100 2.41 -22.07 1.22
C LEU A 100 2.42 -22.21 2.75
N PHE A 101 3.61 -22.21 3.36
CA PHE A 101 3.77 -22.34 4.81
C PHE A 101 3.12 -21.19 5.58
N LEU A 102 3.23 -19.96 5.07
CA LEU A 102 2.67 -18.75 5.69
C LEU A 102 1.28 -18.39 5.16
N ASN A 103 0.71 -19.19 4.26
CA ASN A 103 -0.62 -19.00 3.68
C ASN A 103 -0.83 -17.59 3.05
N LEU A 104 0.14 -17.11 2.26
CA LEU A 104 0.16 -15.76 1.69
C LEU A 104 -0.75 -15.58 0.45
N GLY A 105 -1.42 -16.65 0.02
CA GLY A 105 -2.40 -16.66 -1.07
C GLY A 105 -1.81 -16.47 -2.47
N GLY A 106 -2.71 -16.40 -3.47
CA GLY A 106 -2.33 -16.38 -4.89
C GLY A 106 -1.53 -15.14 -5.33
N ARG A 107 -1.70 -14.00 -4.66
CA ARG A 107 -0.94 -12.77 -4.96
C ARG A 107 0.55 -12.97 -4.75
N TRP A 108 0.95 -13.64 -3.67
CA TRP A 108 2.34 -13.96 -3.40
C TRP A 108 2.91 -14.93 -4.46
N MET A 109 2.14 -15.94 -4.85
CA MET A 109 2.57 -16.89 -5.88
C MET A 109 2.85 -16.18 -7.21
N ALA A 110 2.01 -15.22 -7.59
CA ALA A 110 2.24 -14.38 -8.76
C ALA A 110 3.54 -13.58 -8.63
N THR A 111 3.84 -13.01 -7.45
CA THR A 111 5.10 -12.30 -7.21
C THR A 111 6.34 -13.20 -7.38
N VAL A 112 6.30 -14.43 -6.87
CA VAL A 112 7.40 -15.39 -7.05
C VAL A 112 7.61 -15.70 -8.54
N VAL A 113 6.53 -15.93 -9.30
CA VAL A 113 6.61 -16.16 -10.75
C VAL A 113 7.20 -14.95 -11.48
N VAL A 114 6.78 -13.73 -11.12
CA VAL A 114 7.33 -12.49 -11.69
C VAL A 114 8.82 -12.34 -11.36
N MET A 115 9.25 -12.68 -10.15
CA MET A 115 10.67 -12.65 -9.76
C MET A 115 11.51 -13.64 -10.57
N ILE A 116 10.98 -14.83 -10.85
CA ILE A 116 11.64 -15.82 -11.73
C ILE A 116 11.76 -15.24 -13.14
N GLY A 117 10.68 -14.67 -13.68
CA GLY A 117 10.70 -13.99 -14.97
C GLY A 117 11.73 -12.86 -15.03
N LEU A 118 11.81 -12.04 -13.98
CA LEU A 118 12.80 -10.98 -13.87
C LEU A 118 14.23 -11.54 -13.88
N ALA A 119 14.50 -12.63 -13.13
CA ALA A 119 15.81 -13.26 -13.13
C ALA A 119 16.20 -13.78 -14.52
N LEU A 120 15.25 -14.35 -15.28
CA LEU A 120 15.48 -14.78 -16.66
C LEU A 120 15.76 -13.60 -17.60
N VAL A 121 15.05 -12.48 -17.43
CA VAL A 121 15.31 -11.24 -18.19
C VAL A 121 16.71 -10.71 -17.88
N VAL A 122 17.12 -10.69 -16.61
CA VAL A 122 18.48 -10.31 -16.21
C VAL A 122 19.51 -11.25 -16.85
N GLN A 123 19.25 -12.56 -16.84
CA GLN A 123 20.13 -13.53 -17.46
C GLN A 123 20.27 -13.31 -18.98
N ALA A 124 19.17 -12.98 -19.66
CA ALA A 124 19.19 -12.65 -21.09
C ALA A 124 20.05 -11.41 -21.38
N PHE A 125 19.99 -10.39 -20.53
CA PHE A 125 20.89 -9.23 -20.65
C PHE A 125 22.36 -9.59 -20.45
N ILE A 126 22.67 -10.43 -19.45
CA ILE A 126 24.05 -10.90 -19.23
C ILE A 126 24.58 -11.62 -20.48
N TRP A 127 23.76 -12.46 -21.10
CA TRP A 127 24.14 -13.14 -22.34
C TRP A 127 24.34 -12.16 -23.50
N LEU A 128 23.41 -11.22 -23.68
CA LEU A 128 23.50 -10.21 -24.73
C LEU A 128 24.79 -9.38 -24.60
N PHE A 129 25.08 -8.85 -23.41
CA PHE A 129 26.27 -8.04 -23.19
C PHE A 129 27.56 -8.86 -23.13
N GLY A 130 27.51 -10.11 -22.69
CA GLY A 130 28.66 -11.01 -22.72
C GLY A 130 29.08 -11.43 -24.14
N VAL A 131 28.20 -11.31 -25.13
CA VAL A 131 28.53 -11.54 -26.56
C VAL A 131 28.95 -10.25 -27.28
N LEU A 132 28.51 -9.08 -26.80
CA LEU A 132 28.73 -7.78 -27.44
C LEU A 132 29.99 -7.03 -26.94
N LEU A 133 30.57 -7.45 -25.82
CA LEU A 133 31.79 -6.88 -25.22
C LEU A 133 32.91 -7.91 -25.23
#